data_AF-A0A418M7L0-F1
#
_entry.id   AF-A0A418M7L0-F1
#
_cell.length_a   1.000
_cell.length_b   1.000
_cell.length_c   1.000
_cell.angle_alpha   90.00
_cell.angle_beta   90.00
_cell.angle_gamma   90.00
#
_symmetry.space_group_name_H-M   'P 1'
#
loop_
_entity.id
_entity.type
_entity.pdbx_description
1 polymer ?
#
loop_
_entity_poly.entity_id
_entity_poly.type
_entity_poly.pdbx_seq_one_letter_code
_entity_poly.pdbx_strand_id
1 'polypeptide(L)'
;MHEEVPLTQPVQVSSPKPLDTLKNNLSGKRKAIFQILEDVKKVQPEQWKDPNQVEQLAKDFADKLGLPVPEQRIKQFVGAYQDATKHGPAANVEDLVKKYGPSNLDDETVKEIKKFVPKSK
;
A
#
# COMPACT_ATOMS: atom_id res chain seq x y z
N MET A 1 -51.22 -19.21 20.66
CA MET A 1 -50.01 -20.07 20.73
C MET A 1 -49.04 -19.48 19.72
N HIS A 2 -48.09 -18.66 20.18
CA HIS A 2 -47.09 -18.03 19.32
C HIS A 2 -45.81 -18.85 19.40
N GLU A 3 -45.37 -19.38 18.27
CA GLU A 3 -44.10 -20.08 18.10
C GLU A 3 -43.09 -19.04 17.60
N GLU A 4 -42.13 -18.69 18.45
CA GLU A 4 -41.08 -17.71 18.14
C GLU A 4 -39.86 -18.47 17.57
N VAL A 5 -39.55 -18.17 16.31
CA VAL A 5 -38.39 -18.67 15.56
C VAL A 5 -37.08 -18.11 16.15
N PRO A 6 -36.01 -18.91 16.32
CA PRO A 6 -34.76 -18.43 16.90
C PRO A 6 -33.99 -17.54 15.91
N LEU A 7 -33.65 -16.33 16.34
CA LEU A 7 -32.74 -15.43 15.62
C LEU A 7 -31.34 -16.05 15.51
N THR A 8 -30.89 -16.26 14.27
CA THR A 8 -29.50 -16.58 13.92
C THR A 8 -28.57 -15.45 14.33
N GLN A 9 -27.54 -15.79 15.12
CA GLN A 9 -26.46 -14.89 15.54
C GLN A 9 -25.68 -14.35 14.33
N PRO A 10 -25.30 -13.06 14.27
CA PRO A 10 -24.43 -12.55 13.22
C PRO A 10 -23.01 -13.08 13.43
N VAL A 11 -22.53 -13.89 12.47
CA VAL A 11 -21.12 -14.28 12.37
C VAL A 11 -20.29 -13.00 12.19
N GLN A 12 -19.55 -12.60 13.23
CA GLN A 12 -18.56 -11.54 13.15
C GLN A 12 -17.42 -12.02 12.24
N VAL A 13 -17.52 -11.72 10.95
CA VAL A 13 -16.39 -11.78 10.03
C VAL A 13 -15.42 -10.66 10.44
N SER A 14 -14.47 -11.02 11.31
CA SER A 14 -13.27 -10.22 11.57
C SER A 14 -12.59 -9.99 10.23
N SER A 15 -12.82 -8.81 9.65
CA SER A 15 -12.18 -8.42 8.40
C SER A 15 -10.67 -8.47 8.65
N PRO A 16 -9.90 -9.24 7.86
CA PRO A 16 -8.48 -9.41 8.12
C PRO A 16 -7.82 -8.04 8.06
N LYS A 17 -7.12 -7.65 9.13
CA LYS A 17 -6.49 -6.34 9.21
C LYS A 17 -5.58 -6.16 7.98
N PRO A 18 -5.50 -4.94 7.41
CA PRO A 18 -4.70 -4.69 6.20
C PRO A 18 -3.25 -5.20 6.32
N LEU A 19 -2.66 -5.09 7.51
CA LEU A 19 -1.31 -5.60 7.82
C LEU A 19 -1.22 -7.13 7.82
N ASP A 20 -2.22 -7.83 8.34
CA ASP A 20 -2.26 -9.30 8.30
C ASP A 20 -2.42 -9.81 6.87
N THR A 21 -3.26 -9.14 6.08
CA THR A 21 -3.41 -9.42 4.65
C THR A 21 -2.10 -9.18 3.90
N LEU A 22 -1.40 -8.07 4.18
CA LEU A 22 -0.09 -7.79 3.59
C LEU A 22 0.95 -8.85 3.99
N LYS A 23 1.02 -9.21 5.27
CA LYS A 23 1.93 -10.24 5.78
C LYS A 23 1.68 -11.59 5.11
N ASN A 24 0.43 -11.99 4.95
CA ASN A 24 0.06 -13.22 4.25
C ASN A 24 0.45 -13.16 2.77
N ASN A 25 0.20 -12.04 2.09
CA ASN A 25 0.56 -11.84 0.69
C ASN A 25 2.06 -11.86 0.42
N LEU A 26 2.87 -11.45 1.40
CA LEU A 26 4.34 -11.45 1.33
C LEU A 26 4.97 -12.73 1.88
N SER A 27 4.21 -13.57 2.58
CA SER A 27 4.69 -14.83 3.13
C SER A 27 5.20 -15.74 2.01
N GLY A 28 6.38 -16.34 2.20
CA GLY A 28 7.02 -17.19 1.19
C GLY A 28 7.69 -16.44 0.03
N LYS A 29 7.50 -15.11 -0.10
CA LYS A 29 8.02 -14.30 -1.22
C LYS A 29 9.32 -13.56 -0.90
N ARG A 30 10.04 -13.98 0.14
CA ARG A 30 11.29 -13.34 0.61
C ARG A 30 12.31 -13.14 -0.50
N LYS A 31 12.51 -14.15 -1.36
CA LYS A 31 13.45 -14.06 -2.50
C LYS A 31 13.04 -12.97 -3.49
N ALA A 32 11.77 -12.89 -3.86
CA ALA A 32 11.25 -11.86 -4.75
C ALA A 32 11.41 -10.46 -4.14
N ILE A 33 11.12 -10.31 -2.84
CA ILE A 33 11.31 -9.04 -2.12
C ILE A 33 12.79 -8.59 -2.18
N PHE A 34 13.74 -9.49 -1.92
CA PHE A 34 15.17 -9.15 -2.02
C PHE A 34 15.58 -8.78 -3.45
N GLN A 35 15.08 -9.47 -4.47
CA GLN A 35 15.34 -9.11 -5.86
C GLN A 35 14.77 -7.74 -6.21
N ILE A 36 13.57 -7.41 -5.75
CA ILE A 36 12.97 -6.08 -5.93
C ILE A 36 13.82 -5.00 -5.26
N LEU A 37 14.32 -5.24 -4.05
CA LEU A 37 15.23 -4.30 -3.37
C LEU A 37 16.53 -4.08 -4.16
N GLU A 38 17.10 -5.14 -4.74
CA GLU A 38 18.27 -5.05 -5.60
C GLU A 38 17.97 -4.30 -6.92
N ASP A 39 16.79 -4.51 -7.51
CA ASP A 39 16.37 -3.80 -8.71
C ASP A 39 16.16 -2.31 -8.41
N VAL A 40 15.44 -1.97 -7.33
CA VAL A 40 15.27 -0.59 -6.84
C VAL A 40 16.61 0.12 -6.66
N LYS A 41 17.61 -0.57 -6.10
CA LYS A 41 18.96 -0.02 -5.89
C LYS A 41 19.69 0.29 -7.20
N LYS A 42 19.35 -0.40 -8.29
CA LYS A 42 19.95 -0.19 -9.63
C LYS A 42 19.26 0.92 -10.41
N VAL A 43 18.03 1.29 -10.04
CA VAL A 43 17.29 2.38 -10.71
C VAL A 43 17.97 3.71 -10.41
N GLN A 44 18.27 4.47 -11.45
CA GLN A 44 18.93 5.77 -11.28
C GLN A 44 17.98 6.83 -10.70
N PRO A 45 18.48 7.82 -9.93
CA PRO A 45 17.67 8.91 -9.37
C PRO A 45 16.85 9.69 -10.40
N GLU A 46 17.32 9.81 -11.64
CA GLU A 46 16.56 10.46 -12.72
C GLU A 46 15.34 9.66 -13.15
N GLN A 47 15.42 8.33 -13.15
CA GLN A 47 14.30 7.46 -13.49
C GLN A 47 13.18 7.56 -12.43
N TRP A 48 13.56 7.78 -11.18
CA TRP A 48 12.61 8.06 -10.10
C TRP A 48 11.81 9.35 -10.32
N LYS A 49 12.32 10.32 -11.09
CA LYS A 49 11.59 11.56 -11.38
C LYS A 49 10.54 11.38 -12.48
N ASP A 50 10.67 10.35 -13.31
CA ASP A 50 9.75 10.10 -14.41
C ASP A 50 8.56 9.25 -13.93
N PRO A 51 7.32 9.77 -13.99
CA PRO A 51 6.16 9.05 -13.49
C PRO A 51 5.82 7.79 -14.30
N ASN A 52 6.13 7.76 -15.60
CA ASN A 52 5.91 6.57 -16.41
C ASN A 52 6.89 5.46 -16.03
N GLN A 53 8.15 5.81 -15.76
CA GLN A 53 9.14 4.85 -15.25
C GLN A 53 8.72 4.28 -13.88
N VAL A 54 8.26 5.13 -12.97
CA VAL A 54 7.75 4.68 -11.65
C VAL A 54 6.52 3.78 -11.80
N GLU A 55 5.61 4.08 -12.73
CA GLU A 55 4.46 3.22 -13.02
C GLU A 55 4.90 1.82 -13.49
N GLN A 56 5.84 1.76 -14.43
CA GLN A 56 6.36 0.50 -14.97
C GLN A 56 7.07 -0.33 -13.90
N LEU A 57 7.90 0.31 -13.07
CA LEU A 57 8.56 -0.35 -11.94
C LEU A 57 7.55 -0.90 -10.95
N ALA A 58 6.51 -0.14 -10.59
CA ALA A 58 5.46 -0.59 -9.69
C ALA A 58 4.70 -1.80 -10.26
N LYS A 59 4.41 -1.80 -11.57
CA LYS A 59 3.79 -2.94 -12.27
C LYS A 59 4.69 -4.18 -12.26
N ASP A 60 5.97 -4.03 -12.61
CA ASP A 60 6.96 -5.12 -12.61
C ASP A 60 7.13 -5.73 -11.22
N PHE A 61 7.16 -4.92 -10.17
CA PHE A 61 7.26 -5.41 -8.80
C PHE A 61 6.00 -6.13 -8.34
N ALA A 62 4.82 -5.63 -8.70
CA ALA A 62 3.56 -6.33 -8.41
C ALA A 62 3.52 -7.71 -9.08
N ASP A 63 3.97 -7.79 -10.34
CA ASP A 63 4.06 -9.03 -11.10
C ASP A 63 5.08 -10.02 -10.49
N LYS A 64 6.28 -9.56 -10.14
CA LYS A 64 7.30 -10.37 -9.45
C LYS A 64 6.83 -10.89 -8.10
N LEU A 65 6.02 -10.12 -7.39
CA LEU A 65 5.38 -10.56 -6.15
C LEU A 65 4.15 -11.44 -6.42
N GLY A 66 3.72 -11.65 -7.66
CA GLY A 66 2.49 -12.37 -8.00
C GLY A 66 1.28 -11.79 -7.27
N LEU A 67 1.25 -10.46 -7.10
CA LEU A 67 0.16 -9.75 -6.44
C LEU A 67 -0.77 -9.17 -7.51
N PRO A 68 -2.06 -9.53 -7.51
CA PRO A 68 -3.02 -8.91 -8.40
C PRO A 68 -3.29 -7.47 -7.93
N VAL A 69 -2.57 -6.52 -8.52
CA VAL A 69 -2.75 -5.09 -8.24
C VAL A 69 -3.56 -4.45 -9.37
N PRO A 70 -4.74 -3.89 -9.10
CA PRO A 70 -5.51 -3.17 -10.11
C PRO A 70 -4.72 -1.97 -10.66
N GLU A 71 -4.82 -1.69 -11.97
CA GLU A 71 -4.12 -0.54 -12.56
C GLU A 71 -4.47 0.79 -11.90
N GLN A 72 -5.70 0.94 -11.43
CA GLN A 72 -6.12 2.12 -10.67
C GLN A 72 -5.29 2.31 -9.38
N ARG A 73 -4.90 1.22 -8.70
CA ARG A 73 -4.05 1.28 -7.51
C ARG A 73 -2.63 1.69 -7.85
N ILE A 74 -2.10 1.21 -8.97
CA ILE A 74 -0.81 1.66 -9.47
C ILE A 74 -0.85 3.16 -9.79
N LYS A 75 -1.88 3.64 -10.50
CA LYS A 75 -2.04 5.07 -10.79
C LYS A 75 -2.14 5.93 -9.53
N GLN A 76 -2.89 5.48 -8.52
CA GLN A 76 -2.95 6.14 -7.21
C GLN A 76 -1.58 6.19 -6.53
N PHE A 77 -0.82 5.10 -6.59
CA PHE A 77 0.55 5.06 -6.08
C PHE A 77 1.46 6.07 -6.80
N VAL A 78 1.44 6.11 -8.14
CA VAL A 78 2.26 7.08 -8.92
C VAL A 78 1.86 8.52 -8.60
N GLY A 79 0.56 8.82 -8.48
CA GLY A 79 0.08 10.13 -8.07
C GLY A 79 0.57 10.53 -6.67
N ALA A 80 0.47 9.61 -5.69
CA ALA A 80 0.99 9.82 -4.35
C ALA A 80 2.50 10.05 -4.34
N TYR A 81 3.23 9.28 -5.15
CA TYR A 81 4.68 9.42 -5.31
C TYR A 81 5.05 10.78 -5.91
N GLN A 82 4.34 11.24 -6.94
CA GLN A 82 4.58 12.55 -7.54
C GLN A 82 4.27 13.70 -6.57
N ASP A 83 3.16 13.64 -5.82
CA ASP A 83 2.87 14.63 -4.79
C ASP A 83 3.96 14.61 -3.69
N ALA A 84 4.37 13.42 -3.25
CA ALA A 84 5.42 13.27 -2.25
C ALA A 84 6.77 13.87 -2.70
N THR A 85 7.12 13.68 -3.98
CA THR A 85 8.40 14.16 -4.53
C THR A 85 8.37 15.61 -4.98
N LYS A 86 7.22 16.15 -5.41
CA LYS A 86 7.06 17.57 -5.79
C LYS A 86 7.15 18.52 -4.59
N HIS A 87 6.58 18.13 -3.46
CA HIS A 87 6.64 18.92 -2.21
C HIS A 87 7.87 18.58 -1.36
N GLY A 88 8.65 17.59 -1.78
CA GLY A 88 9.83 17.12 -1.08
C GLY A 88 9.53 16.73 0.37
N PRO A 89 10.45 16.95 1.33
CA PRO A 89 10.25 16.61 2.73
C PRO A 89 9.00 17.22 3.42
N ALA A 90 8.35 18.20 2.78
CA ALA A 90 7.15 18.85 3.28
C ALA A 90 5.84 18.11 2.90
N ALA A 91 5.92 17.03 2.12
CA ALA A 91 4.74 16.24 1.78
C ALA A 91 4.13 15.61 3.05
N ASN A 92 2.91 16.03 3.40
CA ASN A 92 2.24 15.52 4.59
C ASN A 92 1.65 14.13 4.32
N VAL A 93 2.16 13.12 5.02
CA VAL A 93 1.70 11.72 4.95
C VAL A 93 0.18 11.62 5.12
N GLU A 94 -0.41 12.44 5.99
CA GLU A 94 -1.85 12.44 6.21
C GLU A 94 -2.64 12.90 5.00
N ASP A 95 -2.11 13.88 4.27
CA ASP A 95 -2.73 14.37 3.04
C ASP A 95 -2.66 13.32 1.93
N LEU A 96 -1.48 12.70 1.76
CA LEU A 96 -1.28 11.59 0.81
C LEU A 96 -2.20 10.40 1.11
N VAL A 97 -2.31 10.01 2.38
CA VAL A 97 -3.18 8.92 2.83
C VAL A 97 -4.65 9.27 2.61
N LYS A 98 -5.08 10.50 2.91
CA LYS A 98 -6.46 10.94 2.66
C LYS A 98 -6.79 10.99 1.16
N LYS A 99 -5.83 11.40 0.33
CA LYS A 99 -6.03 11.62 -1.12
C LYS A 99 -5.95 10.33 -1.93
N TYR A 100 -5.03 9.42 -1.58
CA TYR A 100 -4.70 8.23 -2.37
C TYR A 100 -4.92 6.91 -1.63
N GLY A 101 -5.04 6.95 -0.31
CA GLY A 101 -5.27 5.78 0.50
C GLY A 101 -6.65 5.15 0.26
N PRO A 102 -6.81 3.84 0.51
CA PRO A 102 -8.13 3.25 0.61
C PRO A 102 -8.95 3.97 1.70
N SER A 103 -10.24 4.17 1.43
CA SER A 103 -11.18 4.84 2.35
C SER A 103 -11.31 4.17 3.72
N ASN A 104 -10.81 2.93 3.87
CA ASN A 104 -10.87 2.13 5.08
C ASN A 104 -9.49 1.97 5.74
N LEU A 105 -8.59 2.93 5.59
CA LEU A 105 -7.36 2.91 6.39
C LEU A 105 -7.68 3.32 7.83
N ASP A 106 -7.57 2.38 8.75
CA ASP A 106 -7.71 2.66 10.18
C ASP A 106 -6.56 3.54 10.69
N ASP A 107 -6.83 4.36 11.72
CA ASP A 107 -5.84 5.26 12.33
C ASP A 107 -4.55 4.56 12.78
N GLU A 108 -4.64 3.28 13.17
CA GLU A 108 -3.48 2.47 13.55
C GLU A 108 -2.53 2.25 12.36
N THR A 109 -3.08 1.94 11.18
CA THR A 109 -2.30 1.76 9.96
C THR A 109 -1.63 3.07 9.55
N VAL A 110 -2.34 4.21 9.67
CA VAL A 110 -1.78 5.54 9.39
C VAL A 110 -0.63 5.87 10.35
N LYS A 111 -0.79 5.57 11.64
CA LYS A 111 0.27 5.75 12.64
C LYS A 111 1.51 4.91 12.34
N GLU A 112 1.34 3.66 11.92
CA GLU A 112 2.47 2.79 11.53
C GLU A 112 3.20 3.37 10.32
N ILE A 113 2.49 3.80 9.27
CA ILE A 113 3.11 4.41 8.08
C ILE A 113 3.93 5.64 8.47
N LYS A 114 3.42 6.50 9.36
CA LYS A 114 4.14 7.69 9.85
C LYS A 114 5.48 7.37 10.53
N LYS A 115 5.68 6.16 11.09
CA LYS A 115 6.96 5.78 11.73
C LYS A 115 8.09 5.57 10.72
N PHE A 116 7.76 5.20 9.49
CA PHE A 116 8.74 4.89 8.44
C PHE A 116 9.10 6.12 7.60
N VAL A 117 8.36 7.22 7.72
CA VAL A 117 8.66 8.46 7.02
C VAL A 117 9.64 9.28 7.87
N PRO A 118 10.85 9.59 7.38
CA PRO A 118 11.81 10.38 8.12
C PRO A 118 11.23 11.77 8.38
N LYS A 119 11.15 12.15 9.66
CA LYS A 119 10.79 13.52 10.04
C LYS A 119 11.88 14.43 9.53
N SER A 120 11.51 15.31 8.62
CA SER A 120 12.46 16.32 8.14
C SER A 120 12.78 17.25 9.30
N LYS A 121 14.08 17.39 9.56
CA LYS A 121 14.62 18.19 10.65
C LYS A 121 14.54 19.68 10.33
#